data_AF-A0A6B0B982-F1
#
_entry.id   AF-A0A6B0B982-F1
#
_cell.length_a   1.000
_cell.length_b   1.000
_cell.length_c   1.000
_cell.angle_alpha   90.00
_cell.angle_beta   90.00
_cell.angle_gamma   90.00
#
_symmetry.space_group_name_H-M   'P 1'
#
loop_
_entity.id
_entity.type
_entity.pdbx_description
1 polymer ?
#
loop_
_entity_poly.entity_id
_entity_poly.type
_entity_poly.pdbx_seq_one_letter_code
_entity_poly.pdbx_strand_id
1 'polypeptide(L)'
;MNKHKKGSIFGIIGLVVIFAVVSFLFFSMISDQIFFKHVKSDIKIEKLNVTLNDAAKKQINNYTSQQVSNKKNDAWRDASATEIKSAMDSGTFIDNEKQKYQFLDLSKYQGIDKNRIKRMLVDRPT
;
A
#
# COMPACT_ATOMS: atom_id res chain seq x y z
N MET A 1 47.90 30.94 -29.08
CA MET A 1 47.99 30.47 -27.69
C MET A 1 46.83 31.09 -26.91
N ASN A 2 45.69 30.39 -26.81
CA ASN A 2 44.45 30.95 -26.29
C ASN A 2 44.55 31.20 -24.78
N LYS A 3 44.61 32.46 -24.37
CA LYS A 3 44.52 32.87 -22.97
C LYS A 3 43.12 32.55 -22.46
N HIS A 4 42.95 31.42 -21.79
CA HIS A 4 41.74 31.14 -21.02
C HIS A 4 41.57 32.23 -19.95
N LYS A 5 40.57 33.10 -20.14
CA LYS A 5 40.19 34.14 -19.18
C LYS A 5 39.75 33.44 -17.89
N LYS A 6 40.48 33.66 -16.79
CA LYS A 6 40.18 33.11 -15.45
C LYS A 6 38.71 33.27 -15.04
N GLY A 7 38.02 34.32 -15.52
CA GLY A 7 36.58 34.53 -15.31
C GLY A 7 35.64 33.49 -15.92
N SER A 8 36.04 32.77 -16.97
CA SER A 8 35.24 31.71 -17.60
C SER A 8 35.14 30.46 -16.70
N ILE A 9 36.22 30.12 -15.99
CA ILE A 9 36.25 28.98 -15.06
C ILE A 9 35.37 29.24 -13.85
N PHE A 10 35.39 30.46 -13.30
CA PHE A 10 34.50 30.84 -12.19
C PHE A 10 33.02 30.83 -12.60
N GLY A 11 32.71 31.25 -13.84
CA GLY A 11 31.35 31.14 -14.38
C GLY A 11 30.86 29.70 -14.52
N ILE A 12 31.73 28.79 -15.00
CA ILE A 12 31.42 27.36 -15.10
C ILE A 12 31.18 26.75 -13.71
N ILE A 13 32.04 27.06 -12.73
CA ILE A 13 31.88 26.58 -11.34
C ILE A 13 30.55 27.07 -10.75
N GLY A 14 30.20 28.34 -10.95
CA GLY A 14 28.91 28.88 -10.50
C GLY A 14 27.72 28.15 -11.12
N LEU A 15 27.79 27.83 -12.42
CA LEU A 15 26.74 27.12 -13.14
C LEU A 15 26.59 25.67 -12.65
N VAL A 16 27.70 24.98 -12.34
CA VAL A 16 27.69 23.63 -11.76
C VAL A 16 27.05 23.64 -10.37
N VAL A 17 27.33 24.65 -9.54
CA VAL A 17 26.71 24.77 -8.20
C VAL A 17 25.21 24.99 -8.33
N ILE A 18 24.77 25.88 -9.23
CA ILE A 18 23.33 26.11 -9.46
C ILE A 18 22.66 24.83 -9.95
N PHE A 19 23.27 24.13 -10.91
CA PHE A 19 22.74 22.87 -11.41
C PHE A 19 22.62 21.82 -10.30
N ALA A 20 23.65 21.67 -9.45
CA ALA A 20 23.62 20.75 -8.32
C ALA A 20 22.48 21.06 -7.33
N VAL A 21 22.25 22.35 -7.03
CA VAL A 21 21.14 22.78 -6.16
C VAL A 21 19.79 22.46 -6.79
N VAL A 22 19.60 22.77 -8.07
CA VAL A 22 18.35 22.50 -8.78
C VAL A 22 18.07 21.00 -8.87
N SER A 23 19.07 20.19 -9.21
CA SER A 23 18.95 18.73 -9.25
C SER A 23 18.64 18.15 -7.87
N PHE A 24 19.26 18.66 -6.81
CA PHE A 24 18.97 18.23 -5.44
C PHE A 24 17.52 18.55 -5.05
N LEU A 25 17.05 19.77 -5.32
CA LEU A 25 15.68 20.18 -5.03
C LEU A 25 14.67 19.31 -5.81
N PHE A 26 14.90 19.13 -7.11
CA PHE A 26 14.06 18.27 -7.94
C PHE A 26 14.03 16.83 -7.42
N PHE A 27 15.20 16.25 -7.11
CA PHE A 27 15.28 14.90 -6.58
C PHE A 27 14.59 14.76 -5.22
N SER A 28 14.73 15.76 -4.33
CA SER A 28 14.06 15.76 -3.03
C SER A 28 12.54 15.71 -3.18
N MET A 29 11.97 16.42 -4.17
CA MET A 29 10.53 16.45 -4.45
C MET A 29 10.00 15.11 -4.97
N ILE A 30 10.78 14.35 -5.75
CA ILE A 30 10.35 13.08 -6.37
C ILE A 30 10.85 11.83 -5.64
N SER A 31 11.80 11.96 -4.71
CA SER A 31 12.42 10.84 -3.99
C SER A 31 11.39 9.91 -3.32
N ASP A 32 10.33 10.50 -2.74
CA ASP A 32 9.23 9.76 -2.11
C ASP A 32 8.31 9.00 -3.09
N GLN A 33 8.47 9.24 -4.39
CA GLN A 33 7.79 8.51 -5.47
C GLN A 33 8.67 7.37 -6.01
N ILE A 34 9.99 7.57 -6.03
CA ILE A 34 10.95 6.62 -6.62
C ILE A 34 11.32 5.52 -5.62
N PHE A 35 11.42 5.85 -4.33
CA PHE A 35 11.84 4.88 -3.32
C PHE A 35 10.67 4.29 -2.53
N PHE A 36 10.62 2.95 -2.51
CA PHE A 36 9.73 2.21 -1.63
C PHE A 36 10.19 2.38 -0.19
N LYS A 37 9.29 2.88 0.66
CA LYS A 37 9.54 3.03 2.10
C LYS A 37 9.02 1.79 2.81
N HIS A 38 9.92 0.89 3.18
CA HIS A 38 9.59 -0.21 4.08
C HIS A 38 9.14 0.35 5.43
N VAL A 39 8.12 -0.27 6.02
CA VAL A 39 7.59 0.08 7.33
C VAL A 39 7.92 -1.06 8.28
N LYS A 40 8.34 -0.72 9.50
CA LYS A 40 8.49 -1.71 10.57
C LYS A 40 7.09 -2.14 11.02
N SER A 41 6.73 -3.38 10.78
CA SER A 41 5.43 -3.93 11.15
C SER A 41 5.35 -4.17 12.66
N ASP A 42 4.19 -3.88 13.24
CA ASP A 42 3.79 -4.30 14.59
C ASP A 42 2.63 -5.29 14.42
N ILE A 43 2.95 -6.59 14.47
CA ILE A 43 2.01 -7.68 14.16
C ILE A 43 1.58 -8.35 15.46
N LYS A 44 0.27 -8.38 15.71
CA LYS A 44 -0.34 -9.19 16.78
C LYS A 44 -0.98 -10.43 16.17
N ILE A 45 -0.74 -11.59 16.78
CA ILE A 45 -1.28 -12.88 16.34
C ILE A 45 -2.33 -13.34 17.35
N GLU A 46 -3.59 -13.25 16.97
CA GLU A 46 -4.70 -13.79 17.75
C GLU A 46 -4.88 -15.27 17.43
N LYS A 47 -4.55 -16.13 18.40
CA LYS A 47 -4.72 -17.59 18.27
C LYS A 47 -6.15 -17.97 18.67
N LEU A 48 -7.01 -18.16 17.68
CA LEU A 48 -8.37 -18.61 17.92
C LEU A 48 -8.37 -20.08 18.37
N ASN A 49 -9.09 -20.38 19.45
CA ASN A 49 -9.25 -21.75 19.98
C ASN A 49 -10.34 -22.55 19.22
N VAL A 50 -10.34 -22.46 17.89
CA VAL A 50 -11.26 -23.20 17.00
C VAL A 50 -10.54 -23.52 15.70
N THR A 51 -10.92 -24.63 15.06
CA THR A 51 -10.44 -24.94 13.71
C THR A 51 -11.19 -24.10 12.67
N LEU A 52 -10.61 -23.94 11.47
CA LEU A 52 -11.30 -23.28 10.34
C LEU A 52 -12.65 -23.97 10.02
N ASN A 53 -12.72 -25.30 10.12
CA ASN A 53 -13.95 -26.05 9.90
C ASN A 53 -15.04 -25.68 10.92
N ASP A 54 -14.67 -25.59 12.20
CA ASP A 54 -15.62 -25.28 13.27
C ASP A 54 -16.03 -23.80 13.23
N ALA A 55 -15.10 -22.90 12.85
CA ALA A 55 -15.40 -21.50 12.60
C ALA A 55 -16.39 -21.33 11.44
N ALA A 56 -16.16 -22.02 10.31
CA ALA A 56 -17.07 -21.98 9.17
C ALA A 56 -18.46 -22.57 9.50
N LYS A 57 -18.52 -23.67 10.26
CA LYS A 57 -19.79 -24.20 10.78
C LYS A 57 -20.52 -23.19 11.66
N LYS A 58 -19.82 -22.52 12.59
CA LYS A 58 -20.39 -21.45 13.41
C LYS A 58 -20.90 -20.29 12.54
N GLN A 59 -20.18 -19.94 11.48
CA GLN A 59 -20.60 -18.89 10.55
C GLN A 59 -21.92 -19.25 9.85
N ILE A 60 -22.01 -20.45 9.27
CA ILE A 60 -23.19 -20.91 8.53
C ILE A 60 -24.41 -21.08 9.46
N ASN A 61 -24.18 -21.53 10.70
CA ASN A 61 -25.28 -21.78 11.64
C ASN A 61 -25.80 -20.50 12.32
N ASN A 62 -24.98 -19.47 12.45
CA ASN A 62 -25.36 -18.23 13.15
C ASN A 62 -25.78 -17.10 12.21
N TYR A 63 -25.49 -17.19 10.91
CA TYR A 63 -25.78 -16.14 9.95
C TYR A 63 -26.46 -16.71 8.71
N THR A 64 -27.35 -15.91 8.10
CA THR A 64 -28.06 -16.24 6.87
C THR A 64 -27.64 -15.32 5.73
N SER A 65 -28.00 -15.68 4.49
CA SER A 65 -27.86 -14.81 3.32
C SER A 65 -26.42 -14.39 2.99
N GLN A 66 -25.47 -15.29 3.21
CA GLN A 66 -24.12 -15.09 2.69
C GLN A 66 -24.13 -15.23 1.17
N GLN A 67 -23.68 -14.18 0.49
CA GLN A 67 -23.73 -14.09 -0.97
C GLN A 67 -22.33 -13.99 -1.56
N VAL A 68 -22.22 -14.46 -2.81
CA VAL A 68 -21.03 -14.31 -3.64
C VAL A 68 -21.45 -13.80 -5.01
N SER A 69 -20.59 -13.00 -5.62
CA SER A 69 -20.80 -12.58 -7.00
C SER A 69 -20.70 -13.77 -7.94
N ASN A 70 -21.50 -13.75 -9.00
CA ASN A 70 -21.22 -14.59 -10.15
C ASN A 70 -19.92 -14.12 -10.85
N LYS A 71 -19.44 -14.89 -11.84
CA LYS A 71 -18.19 -14.60 -12.56
C LYS A 71 -18.21 -13.26 -13.31
N LYS A 72 -19.39 -12.77 -13.72
CA LYS A 72 -19.56 -11.54 -14.51
C LYS A 72 -19.63 -10.28 -13.64
N ASN A 73 -19.75 -10.41 -12.32
CA ASN A 73 -19.93 -9.30 -11.39
C ASN A 73 -21.18 -8.45 -11.69
N ASP A 74 -22.23 -9.09 -12.20
CA ASP A 74 -23.51 -8.46 -12.53
C ASP A 74 -24.68 -8.98 -11.68
N ALA A 75 -24.50 -10.07 -10.93
CA ALA A 75 -25.51 -10.61 -10.02
C ALA A 75 -24.91 -11.35 -8.82
N TRP A 76 -25.64 -11.28 -7.70
CA TRP A 76 -25.38 -12.04 -6.49
C TRP A 76 -26.07 -13.40 -6.52
N ARG A 77 -25.45 -14.39 -5.89
CA ARG A 77 -26.07 -15.69 -5.60
C ARG A 77 -25.67 -16.14 -4.21
N ASP A 78 -26.36 -17.16 -3.70
CA ASP A 78 -25.99 -17.77 -2.42
C ASP A 78 -24.59 -18.40 -2.51
N ALA A 79 -23.81 -18.17 -1.45
CA ALA A 79 -22.50 -18.77 -1.28
C ALA A 79 -22.64 -20.19 -0.71
N SER A 80 -21.90 -21.13 -1.29
CA SER A 80 -21.82 -22.48 -0.74
C SER A 80 -21.01 -22.51 0.56
N ALA A 81 -21.20 -23.55 1.38
CA ALA A 81 -20.41 -23.76 2.60
C ALA A 81 -18.89 -23.79 2.33
N THR A 82 -18.48 -24.35 1.18
CA THR A 82 -17.08 -24.38 0.74
C THR A 82 -16.57 -22.97 0.43
N GLU A 83 -17.34 -22.15 -0.28
CA GLU A 83 -16.98 -20.77 -0.60
C GLU A 83 -16.88 -19.92 0.67
N ILE A 84 -17.80 -20.10 1.62
CA ILE A 84 -17.77 -19.45 2.93
C ILE A 84 -16.48 -19.83 3.67
N LYS A 85 -16.16 -21.13 3.74
CA LYS A 85 -14.94 -21.60 4.39
C LYS A 85 -13.68 -21.03 3.73
N SER A 86 -13.61 -21.03 2.40
CA SER A 86 -12.49 -20.44 1.66
C SER A 86 -12.38 -18.93 1.88
N ALA A 87 -13.50 -18.22 1.97
CA ALA A 87 -13.54 -16.79 2.26
C ALA A 87 -13.13 -16.45 3.72
N MET A 88 -13.11 -17.44 4.61
CA MET A 88 -12.67 -17.30 6.01
C MET A 88 -11.24 -17.79 6.26
N ASP A 89 -10.57 -18.37 5.26
CA ASP A 89 -9.27 -19.00 5.44
C ASP A 89 -8.13 -17.98 5.54
N SER A 90 -7.87 -17.53 6.76
CA SER A 90 -6.77 -16.58 7.05
C SER A 90 -5.40 -17.12 6.67
N GLY A 91 -5.19 -18.44 6.65
CA GLY A 91 -3.92 -19.04 6.24
C GLY A 91 -3.57 -18.66 4.81
N THR A 92 -4.55 -18.77 3.90
CA THR A 92 -4.40 -18.36 2.50
C THR A 92 -4.18 -16.85 2.36
N PHE A 93 -4.82 -16.02 3.19
CA PHE A 93 -4.75 -14.56 3.06
C PHE A 93 -3.47 -13.94 3.63
N ILE A 94 -2.93 -14.46 4.72
CA ILE A 94 -1.74 -13.93 5.39
C ILE A 94 -0.51 -14.01 4.46
N ASP A 95 -0.40 -15.08 3.69
CA ASP A 95 0.71 -15.31 2.76
C ASP A 95 0.55 -14.53 1.43
N ASN A 96 -0.62 -13.94 1.18
CA ASN A 96 -0.86 -13.16 -0.02
C ASN A 96 -0.52 -11.68 0.19
N GLU A 97 0.30 -11.10 -0.70
CA GLU A 97 0.77 -9.72 -0.59
C GLU A 97 -0.33 -8.66 -0.51
N LYS A 98 -1.51 -8.93 -1.08
CA LYS A 98 -2.66 -8.03 -1.07
C LYS A 98 -3.67 -8.40 0.00
N GLN A 99 -4.00 -9.69 0.14
CA GLN A 99 -5.06 -10.11 1.07
C GLN A 99 -4.64 -9.96 2.54
N LYS A 100 -3.34 -9.92 2.86
CA LYS A 100 -2.87 -9.62 4.21
C LYS A 100 -3.36 -8.26 4.75
N TYR A 101 -3.74 -7.33 3.87
CA TYR A 101 -4.32 -6.04 4.27
C TYR A 101 -5.73 -6.19 4.89
N GLN A 102 -6.39 -7.34 4.77
CA GLN A 102 -7.60 -7.66 5.54
C GLN A 102 -7.33 -7.65 7.06
N PHE A 103 -6.07 -7.86 7.48
CA PHE A 103 -5.64 -7.84 8.88
C PHE A 103 -4.96 -6.53 9.27
N LEU A 104 -5.02 -5.49 8.42
CA LEU A 104 -4.53 -4.16 8.78
C LEU A 104 -5.38 -3.59 9.91
N ASP A 105 -4.74 -3.16 10.98
CA ASP A 105 -5.42 -2.49 12.10
C ASP A 105 -5.89 -1.08 11.67
N LEU A 106 -7.12 -1.00 11.17
CA LEU A 106 -7.73 0.24 10.69
C LEU A 106 -7.97 1.28 11.80
N SER A 107 -7.82 0.90 13.08
CA SER A 107 -8.00 1.80 14.23
C SER A 107 -6.75 2.62 14.56
N LYS A 108 -5.59 2.27 14.01
CA LYS A 108 -4.31 2.91 14.32
C LYS A 108 -3.89 3.92 13.25
N TYR A 109 -3.62 5.15 13.67
CA TYR A 109 -2.94 6.12 12.82
C TYR A 109 -1.49 5.67 12.55
N GLN A 110 -1.16 5.46 11.27
CA GLN A 110 0.13 4.92 10.86
C GLN A 110 1.23 5.99 10.71
N GLY A 111 0.88 7.28 10.61
CA GLY A 111 1.88 8.33 10.34
C GLY A 111 2.42 8.29 8.91
N ILE A 112 1.60 7.91 7.92
CA ILE A 112 1.97 7.96 6.51
C ILE A 112 2.25 9.43 6.14
N ASP A 113 3.37 9.66 5.45
CA ASP A 113 3.77 11.01 5.04
C ASP A 113 2.66 11.70 4.22
N LYS A 114 2.42 12.99 4.52
CA LYS A 114 1.33 13.78 3.93
C LYS A 114 1.41 13.84 2.41
N ASN A 115 2.61 13.88 1.82
CA ASN A 115 2.78 13.95 0.38
C ASN A 115 2.41 12.61 -0.28
N ARG A 116 2.48 11.50 0.47
CA ARG A 116 1.98 10.19 0.02
C ARG A 116 0.46 10.13 0.05
N ILE A 117 -0.17 10.68 1.09
CA ILE A 117 -1.63 10.79 1.18
C ILE A 117 -2.19 11.67 0.06
N LYS A 118 -1.58 12.84 -0.20
CA LYS A 118 -2.00 13.73 -1.29
C LYS A 118 -2.05 13.05 -2.66
N ARG A 119 -1.20 12.03 -2.90
CA ARG A 119 -1.22 11.27 -4.16
C ARG A 119 -2.46 10.39 -4.32
N MET A 120 -3.03 9.90 -3.22
CA MET A 120 -4.32 9.19 -3.28
C MET A 120 -5.48 10.13 -3.66
N LEU A 121 -5.27 11.44 -3.52
CA LEU A 121 -6.29 12.48 -3.71
C LEU A 121 -6.01 13.35 -4.94
N VAL A 122 -5.03 13.01 -5.79
CA VAL A 122 -4.58 13.88 -6.89
C VAL A 122 -5.70 14.26 -7.85
N ASP A 123 -6.60 13.32 -8.15
CA ASP A 123 -7.76 13.53 -9.04
C ASP A 123 -9.07 13.79 -8.26
N ARG A 124 -8.96 14.10 -6.97
CA ARG A 124 -10.07 14.35 -6.05
C ARG A 124 -9.88 15.70 -5.38
N PRO A 125 -10.06 16.83 -6.10
CA PRO A 125 -9.93 18.15 -5.50
C PRO A 125 -10.97 18.35 -4.40
N THR A 126 -10.52 18.86 -3.26
CA THR A 126 -11.31 19.18 -2.05
C THR A 126 -11.45 20.67 -1.88
#